data_AF-A0A832ZT51-F1
#
_entry.id   AF-A0A832ZT51-F1
#
_cell.length_a   1.000
_cell.length_b   1.000
_cell.length_c   1.000
_cell.angle_alpha   90.00
_cell.angle_beta   90.00
_cell.angle_gamma   90.00
#
_symmetry.space_group_name_H-M   'P 1'
#
loop_
_entity.id
_entity.type
_entity.pdbx_description
1 polymer ?
#
loop_
_entity_poly.entity_id
_entity_poly.type
_entity_poly.pdbx_seq_one_letter_code
_entity_poly.pdbx_strand_id
1 'polypeptide(L)'
;MMSLSPYELEQEWKPRTFVGRLVKEGRIRSLSEIFERNLPILEPEIVDYLIGSELKSETVDVRLVQKMTDAGRINKFRVVVVIGNENGFVGVGQGKARQLRPAIEKAIRNAKLNIIPVRRGCGSWECLCDQPHSVPFTVRGKSGSVEVVLKPAPRGTGLVA
;
A
#
# COMPACT_ATOMS: atom_id res chain seq x y z
N MET A 1 0.55 -8.70 37.06
CA MET A 1 0.71 -9.72 36.01
C MET A 1 -0.64 -9.88 35.33
N MET A 2 -0.90 -9.11 34.27
CA MET A 2 -2.16 -9.23 33.52
C MET A 2 -2.12 -10.54 32.74
N SER A 3 -2.90 -11.51 33.19
CA SER A 3 -3.16 -12.75 32.48
C SER A 3 -3.92 -12.42 31.20
N LEU A 4 -3.22 -12.48 30.05
CA LEU A 4 -3.83 -12.39 28.74
C LEU A 4 -4.85 -13.53 28.57
N SER A 5 -5.98 -13.21 27.96
CA SER A 5 -7.05 -14.16 27.68
C SER A 5 -6.52 -15.24 26.70
N PRO A 6 -6.85 -16.53 26.88
CA PRO A 6 -6.43 -17.61 25.97
C PRO A 6 -6.76 -17.36 24.49
N TYR A 7 -7.73 -16.48 24.22
CA TYR A 7 -8.18 -16.10 22.87
C TYR A 7 -7.20 -15.20 22.09
N GLU A 8 -6.26 -14.52 22.75
CA GLU A 8 -5.33 -13.60 22.07
C GLU A 8 -4.15 -14.32 21.41
N LEU A 9 -3.89 -15.58 21.77
CA LEU A 9 -2.81 -16.40 21.20
C LEU A 9 -3.22 -17.19 19.94
N GLU A 10 -4.48 -17.11 19.50
CA GLU A 10 -5.06 -18.02 18.49
C GLU A 10 -5.49 -17.40 17.15
N GLN A 11 -5.22 -16.13 16.85
CA GLN A 11 -5.34 -15.66 15.45
C GLN A 11 -4.10 -15.99 14.64
N GLU A 12 -3.78 -17.28 14.58
CA GLU A 12 -2.77 -17.79 13.68
C GLU A 12 -3.28 -17.68 12.24
N TRP A 13 -2.59 -16.92 11.39
CA TRP A 13 -2.95 -16.83 9.98
C TRP A 13 -2.88 -18.22 9.32
N LYS A 14 -4.04 -18.71 8.85
CA LYS A 14 -4.17 -19.94 8.06
C LYS A 14 -4.28 -19.56 6.58
N PRO A 15 -3.19 -19.71 5.79
CA PRO A 15 -3.20 -19.32 4.39
C PRO A 15 -4.17 -20.19 3.59
N ARG A 16 -4.97 -19.55 2.75
CA ARG A 16 -5.90 -20.21 1.83
C ARG A 16 -5.28 -20.34 0.44
N THR A 17 -4.35 -19.44 0.11
CA THR A 17 -3.67 -19.40 -1.19
C THR A 17 -2.40 -20.26 -1.23
N PHE A 18 -1.93 -20.58 -2.44
CA PHE A 18 -0.64 -21.24 -2.63
C PHE A 18 0.52 -20.33 -2.20
N VAL A 19 0.45 -19.05 -2.53
CA VAL A 19 1.46 -18.05 -2.13
C VAL A 19 1.53 -17.92 -0.61
N GLY A 20 0.39 -17.82 0.07
CA GLY A 20 0.32 -17.76 1.52
C GLY A 20 0.94 -18.99 2.19
N ARG A 21 0.74 -20.19 1.62
CA ARG A 21 1.41 -21.42 2.09
C ARG A 21 2.93 -21.34 1.92
N LEU A 22 3.42 -20.91 0.76
CA LEU A 22 4.86 -20.76 0.53
C LEU A 22 5.53 -19.75 1.48
N VAL A 23 4.83 -18.65 1.80
CA VAL A 23 5.28 -17.63 2.75
C VAL A 23 5.30 -18.19 4.17
N LYS A 24 4.25 -18.89 4.59
CA LYS A 24 4.18 -19.54 5.92
C LYS A 24 5.22 -20.66 6.07
N GLU A 25 5.51 -21.40 5.02
CA GLU A 25 6.59 -22.39 4.97
C GLU A 25 8.00 -21.77 4.97
N GLY A 26 8.12 -20.43 4.82
CA GLY A 26 9.39 -19.72 4.82
C GLY A 26 10.22 -19.88 3.54
N ARG A 27 9.60 -20.40 2.46
CA ARG A 27 10.24 -20.54 1.14
C ARG A 27 10.37 -19.20 0.40
N ILE A 28 9.50 -18.26 0.73
CA ILE A 28 9.54 -16.87 0.26
C ILE A 28 9.80 -16.00 1.48
N ARG A 29 10.91 -15.28 1.46
CA ARG A 29 11.33 -14.44 2.61
C ARG A 29 11.07 -12.96 2.38
N SER A 30 10.89 -12.55 1.12
CA SER A 30 10.79 -11.15 0.74
C SER A 30 9.63 -10.90 -0.22
N LEU A 31 9.02 -9.73 -0.14
CA LEU A 31 7.99 -9.30 -1.10
C LEU A 31 8.56 -9.18 -2.53
N SER A 32 9.83 -8.79 -2.67
CA SER A 32 10.50 -8.72 -3.98
C SER A 32 10.48 -10.06 -4.74
N GLU A 33 10.69 -11.17 -4.03
CA GLU A 33 10.68 -12.51 -4.63
C GLU A 33 9.30 -12.88 -5.19
N ILE A 34 8.22 -12.38 -4.57
CA ILE A 34 6.84 -12.59 -5.05
C ILE A 34 6.66 -11.86 -6.39
N PHE A 35 7.17 -10.63 -6.50
CA PHE A 35 7.09 -9.84 -7.73
C PHE A 35 7.97 -10.40 -8.83
N GLU A 36 9.18 -10.89 -8.53
CA GLU A 36 10.05 -11.53 -9.52
C GLU A 36 9.43 -12.79 -10.12
N ARG A 37 8.68 -13.54 -9.31
CA ARG A 37 7.95 -14.74 -9.75
C ARG A 37 6.59 -14.42 -10.38
N ASN A 38 6.21 -13.14 -10.47
CA ASN A 38 4.90 -12.67 -10.96
C ASN A 38 3.71 -13.37 -10.28
N LEU A 39 3.82 -13.65 -8.99
CA LEU A 39 2.74 -14.32 -8.24
C LEU A 39 1.74 -13.27 -7.72
N PRO A 40 0.42 -13.50 -7.85
CA PRO A 40 -0.59 -12.57 -7.37
C PRO A 40 -0.71 -12.59 -5.85
N ILE A 41 -0.81 -11.41 -5.24
CA ILE A 41 -1.09 -11.24 -3.81
C ILE A 41 -2.61 -11.13 -3.65
N LEU A 42 -3.22 -12.17 -3.07
CA LEU A 42 -4.67 -12.25 -2.86
C LEU A 42 -5.07 -12.19 -1.38
N GLU A 43 -4.10 -12.24 -0.49
CA GLU A 43 -4.28 -12.21 0.97
C GLU A 43 -3.51 -11.02 1.53
N PRO A 44 -4.16 -10.06 2.21
CA PRO A 44 -3.47 -8.92 2.82
C PRO A 44 -2.50 -9.35 3.93
N GLU A 45 -2.76 -10.49 4.56
CA GLU A 45 -1.94 -11.06 5.64
C GLU A 45 -0.53 -11.43 5.18
N ILE A 46 -0.33 -11.72 3.88
CA ILE A 46 1.00 -11.96 3.31
C ILE A 46 1.91 -10.74 3.54
N VAL A 47 1.37 -9.54 3.33
CA VAL A 47 2.12 -8.29 3.47
C VAL A 47 2.40 -8.00 4.94
N ASP A 48 1.44 -8.30 5.82
CA ASP A 48 1.62 -8.15 7.27
C ASP A 48 2.69 -9.07 7.83
N TYR A 49 2.75 -10.32 7.34
CA TYR A 49 3.77 -11.27 7.76
C TYR A 49 5.18 -10.87 7.29
N LEU A 50 5.31 -10.28 6.10
CA LEU A 50 6.61 -9.97 5.50
C LEU A 50 7.16 -8.60 5.90
N ILE A 51 6.32 -7.56 6.04
CA ILE A 51 6.75 -6.16 6.25
C ILE A 51 6.05 -5.50 7.46
N GLY A 52 5.15 -6.19 8.17
CA GLY A 52 4.20 -5.59 9.11
C GLY A 52 4.75 -4.57 10.14
N SER A 53 6.03 -4.67 10.52
CA SER A 53 6.67 -3.74 11.46
C SER A 53 7.03 -2.36 10.88
N GLU A 54 7.26 -2.24 9.57
CA GLU A 54 7.72 -1.01 8.92
C GLU A 54 6.63 -0.28 8.12
N LEU A 55 5.43 -0.86 8.08
CA LEU A 55 4.37 -0.43 7.18
C LEU A 55 3.60 0.76 7.78
N LYS A 56 3.79 1.95 7.23
CA LYS A 56 3.03 3.16 7.58
C LYS A 56 1.81 3.30 6.68
N SER A 57 0.69 3.72 7.25
CA SER A 57 -0.55 4.00 6.51
C SER A 57 -0.97 5.45 6.69
N GLU A 58 -1.28 6.13 5.60
CA GLU A 58 -1.73 7.52 5.59
C GLU A 58 -3.03 7.67 4.78
N THR A 59 -3.98 8.42 5.34
CA THR A 59 -5.26 8.72 4.68
C THR A 59 -5.12 9.98 3.83
N VAL A 60 -5.30 9.84 2.51
CA VAL A 60 -5.14 10.96 1.57
C VAL A 60 -6.44 11.75 1.39
N ASP A 61 -7.56 11.04 1.21
CA ASP A 61 -8.85 11.66 0.90
C ASP A 61 -9.97 10.96 1.66
N VAL A 62 -10.84 11.75 2.30
CA VAL A 62 -12.06 11.28 2.95
C VAL A 62 -13.22 12.09 2.38
N ARG A 63 -14.14 11.43 1.68
CA ARG A 63 -15.33 12.08 1.10
C ARG A 63 -16.61 11.39 1.50
N LEU A 64 -17.64 12.16 1.79
CA LEU A 64 -18.99 11.67 1.95
C LEU A 64 -19.68 11.63 0.57
N VAL A 65 -19.93 10.42 0.06
CA VAL A 65 -20.66 10.22 -1.20
C VAL A 65 -22.10 9.80 -0.91
N GLN A 66 -23.04 10.32 -1.66
CA GLN A 66 -24.48 10.12 -1.43
C GLN A 66 -25.14 9.47 -2.65
N LYS A 67 -26.09 8.57 -2.42
CA LYS A 67 -26.99 8.02 -3.43
C LYS A 67 -28.42 8.44 -3.10
N MET A 68 -29.13 9.02 -4.06
CA MET A 68 -30.55 9.34 -3.91
C MET A 68 -31.38 8.05 -4.07
N THR A 69 -32.36 7.88 -3.18
CA THR A 69 -33.39 6.83 -3.22
C THR A 69 -34.74 7.48 -2.95
N ASP A 70 -35.83 6.76 -3.25
CA ASP A 70 -37.18 7.28 -3.04
C ASP A 70 -37.46 7.59 -1.55
N ALA A 71 -36.82 6.84 -0.65
CA ALA A 71 -36.86 7.04 0.80
C ALA A 71 -35.85 8.10 1.32
N GLY A 72 -35.18 8.84 0.43
CA GLY A 72 -34.23 9.90 0.79
C GLY A 72 -32.78 9.64 0.37
N ARG A 73 -31.83 10.34 1.01
CA ARG A 73 -30.40 10.28 0.68
C ARG A 73 -29.68 9.23 1.53
N ILE A 74 -29.04 8.25 0.88
CA ILE A 74 -28.19 7.26 1.54
C ILE A 74 -26.74 7.69 1.42
N ASN A 75 -26.10 7.96 2.56
CA ASN A 75 -24.72 8.43 2.62
C ASN A 75 -23.74 7.29 2.90
N LYS A 76 -22.56 7.34 2.29
CA LYS A 76 -21.43 6.42 2.53
C LYS A 76 -20.13 7.22 2.51
N PHE A 77 -19.18 6.85 3.34
CA PHE A 77 -17.82 7.39 3.30
C PHE A 77 -17.01 6.65 2.24
N ARG A 78 -16.35 7.39 1.36
CA ARG A 78 -15.28 6.93 0.48
C ARG A 78 -13.97 7.43 1.05
N VAL A 79 -13.03 6.53 1.27
CA VAL A 79 -11.70 6.84 1.79
C VAL A 79 -10.64 6.31 0.83
N VAL A 80 -9.60 7.10 0.59
CA VAL A 80 -8.39 6.67 -0.11
C VAL A 80 -7.23 6.64 0.88
N VAL A 81 -6.53 5.52 0.94
CA VAL A 81 -5.39 5.28 1.83
C VAL A 81 -4.19 4.90 0.98
N VAL A 82 -3.04 5.44 1.36
CA VAL A 82 -1.74 5.04 0.84
C VAL A 82 -0.99 4.33 1.96
N ILE A 83 -0.31 3.26 1.60
CA ILE A 83 0.52 2.45 2.47
C ILE A 83 1.93 2.45 1.91
N GLY A 84 2.95 2.50 2.75
CA GLY A 84 4.33 2.32 2.31
C GLY A 84 5.32 2.18 3.46
N ASN A 85 6.51 1.66 3.15
CA ASN A 85 7.59 1.45 4.12
C ASN A 85 8.78 2.38 3.89
N GLU A 86 8.60 3.51 3.18
CA GLU A 86 9.64 4.49 2.80
C GLU A 86 10.85 3.90 2.03
N ASN A 87 10.89 2.58 1.87
CA ASN A 87 11.99 1.80 1.34
C ASN A 87 11.71 1.24 -0.06
N GLY A 88 10.71 1.80 -0.74
CA GLY A 88 10.39 1.46 -2.12
C GLY A 88 9.22 0.48 -2.26
N PHE A 89 8.44 0.21 -1.21
CA PHE A 89 7.13 -0.41 -1.38
C PHE A 89 6.03 0.62 -1.11
N VAL A 90 5.09 0.73 -2.04
CA VAL A 90 3.93 1.62 -1.94
C VAL A 90 2.69 0.88 -2.41
N GLY A 91 1.60 0.97 -1.68
CA GLY A 91 0.30 0.43 -2.05
C GLY A 91 -0.77 1.50 -1.93
N VAL A 92 -1.74 1.49 -2.85
CA VAL A 92 -2.87 2.43 -2.83
C VAL A 92 -4.17 1.64 -2.76
N GLY A 93 -5.07 2.08 -1.89
CA GLY A 93 -6.35 1.43 -1.67
C GLY A 93 -7.47 2.43 -1.52
N GLN A 94 -8.65 2.04 -2.01
CA GLN A 94 -9.89 2.76 -1.74
C GLN A 94 -10.86 1.87 -0.96
N GLY A 95 -11.61 2.48 -0.05
CA GLY A 95 -12.61 1.82 0.77
C GLY A 95 -13.90 2.61 0.81
N LYS A 96 -15.04 1.90 0.86
CA LYS A 96 -16.37 2.51 1.01
C LYS A 96 -17.19 1.79 2.06
N ALA A 97 -17.71 2.54 3.03
CA ALA A 97 -18.58 1.99 4.08
C ALA A 97 -19.57 3.04 4.61
N ARG A 98 -20.51 2.62 5.46
CA ARG A 98 -21.52 3.50 6.07
C ARG A 98 -20.94 4.33 7.22
N GLN A 99 -19.92 3.80 7.89
CA GLN A 99 -19.15 4.46 8.95
C GLN A 99 -17.70 4.65 8.50
N LEU A 100 -16.98 5.58 9.14
CA LEU A 100 -15.62 5.94 8.75
C LEU A 100 -14.60 4.83 9.04
N ARG A 101 -14.53 4.31 10.28
CA ARG A 101 -13.58 3.26 10.68
C ARG A 101 -13.58 2.03 9.75
N PRO A 102 -14.73 1.40 9.47
CA PRO A 102 -14.76 0.26 8.55
C PRO A 102 -14.46 0.64 7.09
N ALA A 103 -14.58 1.92 6.69
CA ALA A 103 -14.11 2.36 5.38
C ALA A 103 -12.57 2.40 5.33
N ILE A 104 -11.93 2.90 6.38
CA ILE A 104 -10.47 2.95 6.52
C ILE A 104 -9.89 1.54 6.53
N GLU A 105 -10.41 0.62 7.35
CA GLU A 105 -9.94 -0.77 7.40
C GLU A 105 -10.07 -1.50 6.07
N LYS A 106 -11.15 -1.23 5.31
CA LYS A 106 -11.31 -1.75 3.94
C LYS A 106 -10.29 -1.15 2.98
N ALA A 107 -10.04 0.15 3.08
CA ALA A 107 -9.05 0.82 2.25
C ALA A 107 -7.64 0.28 2.52
N ILE A 108 -7.28 0.07 3.80
CA ILE A 108 -6.00 -0.51 4.22
C ILE A 108 -5.84 -1.92 3.65
N ARG A 109 -6.86 -2.79 3.79
CA ARG A 109 -6.81 -4.14 3.19
C ARG A 109 -6.61 -4.10 1.68
N ASN A 110 -7.34 -3.24 0.98
CA ASN A 110 -7.18 -3.07 -0.47
C ASN A 110 -5.80 -2.51 -0.84
N ALA A 111 -5.24 -1.61 -0.04
CA ALA A 111 -3.91 -1.05 -0.28
C ALA A 111 -2.81 -2.11 -0.12
N LYS A 112 -2.94 -3.02 0.85
CA LYS A 112 -2.01 -4.16 1.02
C LYS A 112 -2.03 -5.10 -0.18
N LEU A 113 -3.21 -5.40 -0.73
CA LEU A 113 -3.34 -6.23 -1.92
C LEU A 113 -2.70 -5.60 -3.16
N ASN A 114 -2.78 -4.27 -3.29
CA ASN A 114 -2.24 -3.52 -4.43
C ASN A 114 -0.86 -2.90 -4.15
N ILE A 115 -0.01 -3.61 -3.39
CA ILE A 115 1.33 -3.13 -3.12
C ILE A 115 2.21 -3.28 -4.37
N ILE A 116 3.05 -2.28 -4.64
CA ILE A 116 3.88 -2.19 -5.83
C ILE A 116 5.31 -1.84 -5.38
N PRO A 117 6.34 -2.52 -5.91
CA PRO A 117 7.72 -2.12 -5.73
C PRO A 117 8.05 -0.92 -6.62
N VAL A 118 8.56 0.15 -6.02
CA VAL A 118 9.02 1.38 -6.66
C VAL A 118 10.54 1.35 -6.73
N ARG A 119 11.08 1.45 -7.95
CA ARG A 119 12.52 1.57 -8.17
C ARG A 119 12.96 3.00 -7.89
N ARG A 120 13.87 3.16 -6.94
CA ARG A 120 14.54 4.42 -6.60
C ARG A 120 15.95 4.40 -7.19
N GLY A 121 16.47 5.56 -7.55
CA GLY A 121 17.81 5.71 -8.10
C GLY A 121 18.27 7.16 -8.15
N CYS A 122 19.40 7.40 -8.82
CA CYS A 122 19.82 8.74 -9.22
C CYS A 122 19.75 8.83 -10.73
N GLY A 123 18.82 9.65 -11.23
CA GLY A 123 18.65 9.91 -12.67
C GLY A 123 18.99 11.34 -13.08
N SER A 124 19.44 12.18 -12.15
CA SER A 124 19.73 13.59 -12.44
C SER A 124 21.13 13.72 -13.03
N TRP A 125 21.27 14.44 -14.13
CA TRP A 125 22.58 14.76 -14.73
C TRP A 125 23.49 15.51 -13.75
N GLU A 126 22.91 16.24 -12.79
CA GLU A 126 23.63 17.08 -11.83
C GLU A 126 24.17 16.30 -10.62
N CYS A 127 23.76 15.04 -10.41
CA CYS A 127 24.27 14.21 -9.31
C CYS A 127 24.82 12.88 -9.83
N LEU A 128 26.09 12.61 -9.57
CA LEU A 128 26.74 11.30 -9.84
C LEU A 128 26.70 10.38 -8.61
N CYS A 129 25.71 10.55 -7.75
CA CYS A 129 25.60 9.80 -6.51
C CYS A 129 24.87 8.46 -6.72
N ASP A 130 25.49 7.34 -6.36
CA ASP A 130 24.86 5.99 -6.46
C ASP A 130 23.81 5.70 -5.36
N GLN A 131 23.37 6.71 -4.61
CA GLN A 131 22.39 6.53 -3.55
C GLN A 131 20.95 6.71 -4.06
N PRO A 132 20.02 5.81 -3.70
CA PRO A 132 18.63 5.86 -4.17
C PRO A 132 17.85 6.94 -3.42
N HIS A 133 17.79 8.14 -4.00
CA HIS A 133 17.07 9.28 -3.42
C HIS A 133 15.97 9.86 -4.34
N SER A 134 16.05 9.61 -5.65
CA SER A 134 15.08 10.13 -6.63
C SER A 134 14.60 9.01 -7.56
N VAL A 135 13.93 9.38 -8.65
CA VAL A 135 13.50 8.47 -9.72
C VAL A 135 14.65 8.30 -10.72
N PRO A 136 14.92 7.10 -11.26
CA PRO A 136 16.04 6.88 -12.18
C PRO A 136 15.87 7.53 -13.57
N PHE A 137 14.64 7.73 -14.03
CA PHE A 137 14.34 8.36 -15.31
C PHE A 137 13.04 9.15 -15.21
N THR A 138 12.75 10.00 -16.19
CA THR A 138 11.49 10.75 -16.21
C THR A 138 10.32 9.80 -16.48
N VAL A 139 9.30 9.81 -15.61
CA VAL A 139 8.13 8.93 -15.72
C VAL A 139 6.88 9.78 -15.86
N ARG A 140 5.96 9.37 -16.72
CA ARG A 140 4.65 10.02 -16.86
C ARG A 140 3.56 9.05 -16.40
N GLY A 141 2.65 9.54 -15.57
CA GLY A 141 1.46 8.84 -15.12
C GLY A 141 0.21 9.60 -15.54
N LYS A 142 -0.82 8.88 -16.00
CA LYS A 142 -2.09 9.47 -16.42
C LYS A 142 -3.26 8.77 -15.74
N SER A 143 -4.23 9.57 -15.26
CA SER A 143 -5.51 9.09 -14.78
C SER A 143 -6.62 10.06 -15.19
N GLY A 144 -7.46 9.66 -16.15
CA GLY A 144 -8.45 10.53 -16.77
C GLY A 144 -7.80 11.71 -17.50
N SER A 145 -8.14 12.93 -17.09
CA SER A 145 -7.53 14.18 -17.60
C SER A 145 -6.28 14.62 -16.84
N VAL A 146 -5.95 13.97 -15.71
CA VAL A 146 -4.79 14.32 -14.89
C VAL A 146 -3.55 13.63 -15.43
N GLU A 147 -2.52 14.41 -15.73
CA GLU A 147 -1.19 13.92 -16.10
C GLU A 147 -0.18 14.41 -15.06
N VAL A 148 0.65 13.49 -14.57
CA VAL A 148 1.72 13.75 -13.61
C VAL A 148 3.03 13.33 -14.25
N VAL A 149 4.02 14.21 -14.23
CA VAL A 149 5.36 13.94 -14.75
C VAL A 149 6.35 13.99 -13.61
N LEU A 150 6.96 12.86 -13.27
CA LEU A 150 8.04 12.79 -12.31
C LEU A 150 9.36 13.01 -13.03
N LYS A 151 10.13 13.99 -12.58
CA LYS A 151 11.48 14.27 -13.06
C LYS A 151 12.51 13.95 -11.98
N PRO A 152 13.68 13.40 -12.35
CA PRO A 152 14.77 13.23 -11.39
C PRO A 152 15.25 14.59 -10.88
N ALA A 153 15.58 14.66 -9.59
CA ALA A 153 16.11 15.85 -8.93
C ALA A 153 17.42 15.49 -8.22
N PRO A 154 18.38 16.44 -8.12
CA PRO A 154 19.59 16.24 -7.35
C PRO A 154 19.31 16.16 -5.84
N ARG A 155 20.32 15.81 -5.05
CA ARG A 155 20.19 15.72 -3.59
C ARG A 155 20.03 17.11 -2.98
N GLY A 156 19.14 17.22 -1.99
CA GLY A 156 18.91 18.46 -1.25
C GLY A 156 17.82 19.37 -1.83
N THR A 157 17.24 19.05 -3.00
CA THR A 157 16.13 19.83 -3.59
C THR A 157 14.83 19.66 -2.80
N GLY A 158 14.69 18.57 -2.04
CA GLY A 158 13.45 18.22 -1.36
C GLY A 158 12.37 17.74 -2.33
N LEU A 159 11.14 17.56 -1.81
CA LEU A 159 9.96 17.22 -2.60
C LEU A 159 9.25 18.51 -3.02
N VAL A 160 9.27 18.81 -4.32
CA VAL A 160 8.47 19.87 -4.92
C VAL A 160 7.38 19.18 -5.75
N ALA A 161 6.16 19.19 -5.24
CA ALA A 161 5.02 18.43 -5.77
C ALA A 161 3.83 19.33 -6.07
#